data_AF-A0A413IR92-F1
#
_entry.id   AF-A0A413IR92-F1
#
_cell.length_a   1.000
_cell.length_b   1.000
_cell.length_c   1.000
_cell.angle_alpha   90.00
_cell.angle_beta   90.00
_cell.angle_gamma   90.00
#
_symmetry.space_group_name_H-M   'P 1'
#
loop_
_entity.id
_entity.type
_entity.pdbx_description
1 polymer ?
#
loop_
_entity_poly.entity_id
_entity_poly.type
_entity_poly.pdbx_seq_one_letter_code
_entity_poly.pdbx_strand_id
1 'polypeptide(L)'
;MKRVILLFLTSVFICLAVACYDDKGSYDYKEVNEIEVDSLGKSHSVIFKKDTLKITPLLKFTEDSLSLDRYAYEWLVVPSTSTEELTREVIGTERNLEYFVELEPATYTLYLKVRDKVTGLLWMNYTSLVVRTATSLGWLVIGEDAEGFVNLDMVAMAGDTIVLYNQLSNNGLPRLKDPKSVVYTGRVRMSSYAPHERLWIATGERSYHVNPSTFEGDLSSTFEPLVYSYFELPEQLNPVYMITKAAGGGMMNSSRTVVCEEGHVFHISSFLSSSEYADPINRTTVSPNVLFKAYPYIFASLGYASGGILYDTDNNQFLRYTSYSTTCSSLSDKADDAFPWVQPEGRTLVYGENTMDTEGGGYGNSFALMKDAGTNGYYIYKFKAAGQKVAGYEVNKSLATDIDKAELFAFASNRSILLYVVGKTLHAYDYKRGYEKKYSVELEDEITMVKFDIFSGYGDYNDLYVATYNSTMRGTLQKYVLGTDQNTFELKPDEKCKWNGLVKVKDIDWKNGVQ
;
A
#
# COMPACT_ATOMS: atom_id res chain seq x y z
N MET A 1 -42.71 -65.57 -46.29
CA MET A 1 -41.92 -64.53 -45.59
C MET A 1 -42.76 -63.62 -44.67
N LYS A 2 -43.98 -63.17 -45.02
CA LYS A 2 -44.80 -62.31 -44.13
C LYS A 2 -45.30 -62.97 -42.82
N ARG A 3 -45.48 -64.30 -42.77
CA ARG A 3 -45.91 -65.02 -41.54
C ARG A 3 -44.77 -65.27 -40.52
N VAL A 4 -43.51 -65.31 -40.97
CA VAL A 4 -42.35 -65.53 -40.09
C VAL A 4 -41.95 -64.23 -39.39
N ILE A 5 -42.09 -63.10 -40.09
CA ILE A 5 -41.88 -61.76 -39.53
C ILE A 5 -42.90 -61.45 -38.43
N LEU A 6 -44.17 -61.88 -38.61
CA LEU A 6 -45.21 -61.65 -37.62
C LEU A 6 -44.94 -62.44 -36.32
N LEU A 7 -44.49 -63.70 -36.41
CA LEU A 7 -44.13 -64.51 -35.24
C LEU A 7 -42.88 -63.99 -34.49
N PHE A 8 -41.93 -63.39 -35.20
CA PHE A 8 -40.75 -62.77 -34.59
C PHE A 8 -41.11 -61.45 -33.86
N LEU A 9 -42.01 -60.64 -34.42
CA LEU A 9 -42.48 -59.40 -33.80
C LEU A 9 -43.34 -59.65 -32.55
N THR A 10 -44.15 -60.71 -32.50
CA THR A 10 -44.91 -61.05 -31.29
C THR A 10 -44.03 -61.59 -30.16
N SER A 11 -42.95 -62.30 -30.48
CA SER A 11 -41.96 -62.79 -29.49
C SER A 11 -41.16 -61.64 -28.87
N VAL A 12 -40.74 -60.67 -29.68
CA VAL A 12 -40.00 -59.48 -29.20
C VAL A 12 -40.88 -58.58 -28.31
N PHE A 13 -42.19 -58.50 -28.58
CA PHE A 13 -43.11 -57.68 -27.77
C PHE A 13 -43.43 -58.30 -26.40
N ILE A 14 -43.37 -59.63 -26.25
CA ILE A 14 -43.55 -60.32 -24.96
C ILE A 14 -42.29 -60.18 -24.08
N CYS A 15 -41.09 -60.18 -24.68
CA CYS A 15 -39.85 -59.97 -23.93
C CYS A 15 -39.66 -58.53 -23.43
N LEU A 16 -40.28 -57.53 -24.07
CA LEU A 16 -40.22 -56.13 -23.65
C LEU A 16 -41.17 -55.80 -22.48
N ALA A 17 -42.15 -56.66 -22.17
CA ALA A 17 -43.10 -56.47 -21.07
C ALA A 17 -42.62 -57.02 -19.71
N VAL A 18 -41.46 -57.67 -19.64
CA VAL A 18 -40.92 -58.31 -18.41
C VAL A 18 -39.62 -57.64 -17.92
N ALA A 19 -39.14 -56.58 -18.60
CA ALA A 19 -37.89 -55.89 -18.25
C ALA A 19 -38.04 -54.71 -17.26
N CYS A 20 -39.25 -54.42 -16.78
CA CYS A 20 -39.44 -53.59 -15.59
C CYS A 20 -40.04 -54.45 -14.47
N TYR A 21 -39.23 -55.39 -13.99
CA TYR A 21 -39.42 -55.85 -12.62
C TYR A 21 -38.78 -54.78 -11.72
N ASP A 22 -39.60 -53.99 -11.02
CA ASP A 22 -39.13 -53.16 -9.91
C ASP A 22 -38.42 -54.10 -8.93
N ASP A 23 -37.10 -53.97 -8.83
CA ASP A 23 -36.34 -54.56 -7.73
C ASP A 23 -36.86 -53.94 -6.44
N LYS A 24 -37.78 -54.63 -5.77
CA LYS A 24 -38.11 -54.38 -4.37
C LYS A 24 -36.99 -54.94 -3.49
N GLY A 25 -35.79 -54.41 -3.68
CA GLY A 25 -34.74 -54.50 -2.70
C GLY A 25 -35.25 -53.83 -1.44
N SER A 26 -35.54 -54.64 -0.42
CA SER A 26 -35.64 -54.16 0.95
C SER A 26 -34.25 -53.72 1.39
N TYR A 27 -33.80 -52.57 0.89
CA TYR A 27 -32.62 -51.92 1.43
C TYR A 27 -33.01 -51.37 2.80
N ASP A 28 -32.55 -52.04 3.85
CA ASP A 28 -32.47 -51.45 5.18
C ASP A 28 -31.47 -50.29 5.08
N TYR A 29 -31.96 -49.11 4.66
CA TYR A 29 -31.19 -47.88 4.73
C TYR A 29 -31.04 -47.55 6.21
N LYS A 30 -29.87 -47.81 6.76
CA LYS A 30 -29.48 -47.23 8.04
C LYS A 30 -29.25 -45.74 7.80
N GLU A 31 -29.90 -44.89 8.59
CA GLU A 31 -29.62 -43.47 8.60
C GLU A 31 -28.11 -43.28 8.80
N VAL A 32 -27.49 -42.54 7.88
CA VAL A 32 -26.07 -42.22 7.95
C VAL A 32 -25.96 -41.00 8.83
N ASN A 33 -25.17 -41.11 9.90
CA ASN A 33 -24.88 -39.94 10.72
C ASN A 33 -24.09 -38.91 9.90
N GLU A 34 -24.67 -37.74 9.67
CA GLU A 34 -24.05 -36.63 8.96
C GLU A 34 -23.36 -35.71 9.97
N ILE A 35 -22.14 -35.27 9.63
CA ILE A 35 -21.42 -34.24 10.41
C ILE A 35 -21.50 -32.94 9.63
N GLU A 36 -22.11 -31.93 10.24
CA GLU A 36 -21.98 -30.55 9.78
C GLU A 36 -20.87 -29.87 10.58
N VAL A 37 -19.84 -29.39 9.88
CA VAL A 37 -18.81 -28.51 10.46
C VAL A 37 -19.33 -27.08 10.31
N ASP A 38 -19.97 -26.55 11.34
CA ASP A 38 -20.77 -25.31 11.28
C ASP A 38 -19.92 -24.09 10.84
N SER A 39 -18.78 -23.86 11.48
CA SER A 39 -17.81 -22.84 11.06
C SER A 39 -16.45 -23.03 11.72
N LEU A 40 -15.37 -22.82 10.95
CA LEU A 40 -13.99 -22.73 11.44
C LEU A 40 -13.55 -21.27 11.70
N GLY A 41 -14.49 -20.32 11.65
CA GLY A 41 -14.22 -18.88 11.62
C GLY A 41 -13.93 -18.36 10.21
N LYS A 42 -14.10 -17.04 9.98
CA LYS A 42 -13.98 -16.42 8.65
C LYS A 42 -12.53 -16.39 8.12
N SER A 43 -11.56 -16.07 8.97
CA SER A 43 -10.12 -16.09 8.66
C SER A 43 -9.28 -15.98 9.94
N HIS A 44 -8.04 -16.46 9.88
CA HIS A 44 -7.05 -16.41 10.96
C HIS A 44 -5.78 -15.70 10.48
N SER A 45 -5.18 -14.85 11.33
CA SER A 45 -3.92 -14.17 11.05
C SER A 45 -2.98 -14.36 12.24
N VAL A 46 -1.76 -14.84 12.00
CA VAL A 46 -0.79 -15.25 13.03
C VAL A 46 0.64 -14.82 12.64
N ILE A 47 1.52 -14.66 13.63
CA ILE A 47 2.93 -14.30 13.44
C ILE A 47 3.83 -15.54 13.49
N PHE A 48 4.64 -15.71 12.44
CA PHE A 48 5.66 -16.74 12.29
C PHE A 48 6.61 -16.78 13.49
N LYS A 49 6.83 -17.99 14.04
CA LYS A 49 7.70 -18.27 15.19
C LYS A 49 7.38 -17.47 16.45
N LYS A 50 6.16 -16.94 16.56
CA LYS A 50 5.71 -16.16 17.73
C LYS A 50 4.38 -16.66 18.26
N ASP A 51 3.39 -16.85 17.39
CA ASP A 51 2.03 -17.16 17.80
C ASP A 51 1.77 -18.68 17.85
N THR A 52 0.69 -19.04 18.56
CA THR A 52 0.12 -20.39 18.54
C THR A 52 -1.29 -20.32 18.01
N LEU A 53 -1.56 -20.96 16.87
CA LEU A 53 -2.88 -21.05 16.27
C LEU A 53 -3.75 -22.00 17.10
N LYS A 54 -4.87 -21.50 17.62
CA LYS A 54 -5.82 -22.27 18.42
C LYS A 54 -7.21 -22.26 17.78
N ILE A 55 -7.73 -23.42 17.39
CA ILE A 55 -9.06 -23.56 16.78
C ILE A 55 -9.83 -24.70 17.45
N THR A 56 -11.01 -24.38 17.97
CA THR A 56 -11.95 -25.36 18.52
C THR A 56 -13.16 -25.48 17.57
N PRO A 57 -13.27 -26.53 16.75
CA PRO A 57 -14.33 -26.65 15.76
C PRO A 57 -15.67 -27.00 16.42
N LEU A 58 -16.72 -26.32 15.98
CA LEU A 58 -18.11 -26.67 16.31
C LEU A 58 -18.60 -27.73 15.31
N LEU A 59 -18.79 -28.95 15.80
CA LEU A 59 -19.25 -30.09 15.02
C LEU A 59 -20.68 -30.42 15.47
N LYS A 60 -21.63 -30.42 14.53
CA LYS A 60 -23.00 -30.87 14.74
C LYS A 60 -23.15 -32.26 14.15
N PHE A 61 -23.74 -33.17 14.92
CA PHE A 61 -23.99 -34.55 14.52
C PHE A 61 -25.49 -34.77 14.44
N THR A 62 -25.97 -35.50 13.43
CA THR A 62 -27.40 -35.85 13.35
C THR A 62 -27.80 -36.90 14.39
N GLU A 63 -26.85 -37.66 14.94
CA GLU A 63 -27.03 -38.58 16.06
C GLU A 63 -26.28 -38.11 17.33
N ASP A 64 -27.00 -37.91 18.43
CA ASP A 64 -26.47 -37.36 19.71
C ASP A 64 -25.64 -38.34 20.56
N SER A 65 -25.57 -39.64 20.20
CA SER A 65 -25.06 -40.72 21.09
C SER A 65 -23.58 -41.10 20.92
N LEU A 66 -22.76 -40.22 20.33
CA LEU A 66 -21.49 -40.64 19.75
C LEU A 66 -20.27 -40.39 20.65
N SER A 67 -19.43 -41.43 20.77
CA SER A 67 -18.11 -41.32 21.41
C SER A 67 -17.15 -40.49 20.56
N LEU A 68 -16.42 -39.57 21.21
CA LEU A 68 -15.39 -38.73 20.58
C LEU A 68 -14.30 -39.57 19.88
N ASP A 69 -14.05 -40.79 20.33
CA ASP A 69 -13.03 -41.68 19.76
C ASP A 69 -13.40 -42.29 18.41
N ARG A 70 -14.67 -42.19 18.00
CA ARG A 70 -15.16 -42.67 16.69
C ARG A 70 -14.53 -41.92 15.52
N TYR A 71 -14.11 -40.68 15.76
CA TYR A 71 -13.63 -39.78 14.71
C TYR A 71 -12.10 -39.67 14.72
N ALA A 72 -11.55 -39.48 13.53
CA ALA A 72 -10.17 -39.03 13.33
C ALA A 72 -10.20 -37.63 12.72
N TYR A 73 -9.30 -36.77 13.19
CA TYR A 73 -9.18 -35.39 12.74
C TYR A 73 -7.85 -35.20 12.02
N GLU A 74 -7.85 -34.38 10.99
CA GLU A 74 -6.63 -33.97 10.29
C GLU A 74 -6.76 -32.48 9.91
N TRP A 75 -5.81 -31.70 10.41
CA TRP A 75 -5.65 -30.29 10.05
C TRP A 75 -4.59 -30.18 8.98
N LEU A 76 -5.00 -29.73 7.80
CA LEU A 76 -4.17 -29.68 6.61
C LEU A 76 -4.07 -28.25 6.11
N VAL A 77 -2.87 -27.74 5.88
CA VAL A 77 -2.64 -26.47 5.21
C VAL A 77 -2.21 -26.67 3.77
N VAL A 78 -2.71 -25.81 2.90
CA VAL A 78 -2.36 -25.77 1.48
C VAL A 78 -2.03 -24.31 1.11
N PRO A 79 -0.80 -24.00 0.66
CA PRO A 79 -0.47 -22.67 0.19
C PRO A 79 -1.42 -22.22 -0.92
N SER A 80 -1.93 -20.98 -0.86
CA SER A 80 -2.91 -20.48 -1.82
C SER A 80 -2.36 -20.34 -3.26
N THR A 81 -1.05 -20.42 -3.43
CA THR A 81 -0.35 -20.30 -4.72
C THR A 81 0.05 -21.63 -5.34
N SER A 82 -0.12 -22.77 -4.63
CA SER A 82 0.27 -24.08 -5.14
C SER A 82 -0.94 -24.94 -5.53
N THR A 83 -0.84 -25.62 -6.67
CA THR A 83 -1.81 -26.62 -7.13
C THR A 83 -1.29 -28.05 -6.97
N GLU A 84 -0.07 -28.21 -6.48
CA GLU A 84 0.61 -29.50 -6.36
C GLU A 84 0.36 -30.17 -5.00
N GLU A 85 0.13 -31.49 -5.05
CA GLU A 85 -0.11 -32.32 -3.87
C GLU A 85 1.06 -32.34 -2.87
N LEU A 86 2.28 -32.05 -3.34
CA LEU A 86 3.53 -32.09 -2.59
C LEU A 86 3.77 -30.91 -1.65
N THR A 87 2.89 -29.91 -1.66
CA THR A 87 3.02 -28.68 -0.85
C THR A 87 2.04 -28.61 0.33
N ARG A 88 1.34 -29.72 0.59
CA ARG A 88 0.36 -29.82 1.66
C ARG A 88 1.06 -30.28 2.95
N GLU A 89 0.78 -29.62 4.06
CA GLU A 89 1.37 -29.94 5.37
C GLU A 89 0.27 -30.25 6.40
N VAL A 90 0.43 -31.34 7.15
CA VAL A 90 -0.46 -31.68 8.26
C VAL A 90 0.08 -31.03 9.53
N ILE A 91 -0.68 -30.11 10.10
CA ILE A 91 -0.26 -29.32 11.27
C ILE A 91 -0.92 -29.77 12.58
N GLY A 92 -1.80 -30.77 12.53
CA GLY A 92 -2.44 -31.34 13.70
C GLY A 92 -3.36 -32.51 13.38
N THR A 93 -3.57 -33.39 14.35
CA THR A 93 -4.47 -34.57 14.24
C THR A 93 -5.51 -34.64 15.35
N GLU A 94 -5.53 -33.63 16.22
CA GLU A 94 -6.48 -33.49 17.31
C GLU A 94 -7.76 -32.79 16.86
N ARG A 95 -8.86 -32.99 17.59
CA ARG A 95 -10.11 -32.27 17.35
C ARG A 95 -9.90 -30.76 17.44
N ASN A 96 -9.29 -30.32 18.54
CA ASN A 96 -8.96 -28.92 18.76
C ASN A 96 -7.52 -28.70 18.28
N LEU A 97 -7.33 -27.77 17.36
CA LEU A 97 -5.99 -27.40 16.90
C LEU A 97 -5.32 -26.54 17.95
N GLU A 98 -4.08 -26.89 18.31
CA GLU A 98 -3.12 -26.05 18.99
C GLU A 98 -1.77 -26.24 18.29
N TYR A 99 -1.38 -25.28 17.45
CA TYR A 99 -0.20 -25.37 16.60
C TYR A 99 0.69 -24.14 16.78
N PHE A 100 1.92 -24.33 17.25
CA PHE A 100 2.92 -23.26 17.26
C PHE A 100 3.33 -22.97 15.81
N VAL A 101 3.26 -21.70 15.40
CA VAL A 101 3.30 -21.36 13.98
C VAL A 101 4.73 -21.40 13.45
N GLU A 102 5.07 -22.50 12.76
CA GLU A 102 6.35 -22.71 12.07
C GLU A 102 6.22 -22.67 10.55
N LEU A 103 4.99 -22.52 10.04
CA LEU A 103 4.73 -22.28 8.62
C LEU A 103 5.42 -20.99 8.17
N GLU A 104 6.14 -21.04 7.05
CA GLU A 104 6.74 -19.83 6.47
C GLU A 104 5.67 -18.76 6.18
N PRO A 105 6.01 -17.46 6.20
CA PRO A 105 5.09 -16.40 5.86
C PRO A 105 4.46 -16.63 4.46
N ALA A 106 3.13 -16.75 4.41
CA ALA A 106 2.32 -16.94 3.20
C ALA A 106 0.82 -16.98 3.53
N THR A 107 -0.02 -16.97 2.48
CA THR A 107 -1.45 -17.30 2.58
C THR A 107 -1.66 -18.80 2.40
N TYR A 108 -2.45 -19.39 3.30
CA TYR A 108 -2.83 -20.79 3.29
C TYR A 108 -4.36 -20.94 3.32
N THR A 109 -4.84 -22.01 2.70
CA THR A 109 -6.15 -22.58 2.99
C THR A 109 -5.96 -23.66 4.06
N LEU A 110 -6.60 -23.48 5.22
CA LEU A 110 -6.58 -24.43 6.33
C LEU A 110 -7.85 -25.29 6.29
N TYR A 111 -7.68 -26.59 6.10
CA TYR A 111 -8.74 -27.58 6.09
C TYR A 111 -8.79 -28.32 7.42
N LEU A 112 -10.00 -28.55 7.92
CA LEU A 112 -10.27 -29.61 8.90
C LEU A 112 -10.96 -30.76 8.17
N LYS A 113 -10.34 -31.93 8.20
CA LYS A 113 -10.97 -33.18 7.78
C LYS A 113 -11.39 -33.99 9.01
N VAL A 114 -12.62 -34.48 8.99
CA VAL A 114 -13.19 -35.36 10.00
C VAL A 114 -13.55 -36.67 9.35
N ARG A 115 -12.93 -37.77 9.76
CA ARG A 115 -13.20 -39.12 9.26
C ARG A 115 -13.89 -39.95 10.31
N ASP A 116 -15.02 -40.56 9.98
CA ASP A 116 -15.61 -41.61 10.79
C ASP A 116 -14.85 -42.93 10.60
N LYS A 117 -14.25 -43.46 11.66
CA LYS A 117 -13.46 -44.70 11.62
C LYS A 117 -14.32 -45.93 11.32
N VAL A 118 -15.63 -45.87 11.55
CA VAL A 118 -16.56 -47.00 11.38
C VAL A 118 -17.11 -47.07 9.97
N THR A 119 -17.59 -45.95 9.43
CA THR A 119 -18.21 -45.90 8.08
C THR A 119 -17.22 -45.56 6.99
N GLY A 120 -16.07 -44.97 7.35
CA GLY A 120 -15.07 -44.47 6.39
C GLY A 120 -15.42 -43.12 5.77
N LEU A 121 -16.59 -42.55 6.08
CA LEU A 121 -17.04 -41.26 5.57
C LEU A 121 -16.14 -40.12 6.02
N LEU A 122 -15.98 -39.13 5.15
CA LEU A 122 -15.09 -37.98 5.32
C LEU A 122 -15.88 -36.69 5.12
N TRP A 123 -15.83 -35.81 6.11
CA TRP A 123 -16.34 -34.45 6.02
C TRP A 123 -15.18 -33.48 6.07
N MET A 124 -15.30 -32.37 5.36
CA MET A 124 -14.26 -31.36 5.28
C MET A 124 -14.86 -29.97 5.27
N ASN A 125 -14.25 -29.06 6.01
CA ASN A 125 -14.50 -27.63 5.92
C ASN A 125 -13.16 -26.89 5.95
N TYR A 126 -13.15 -25.62 5.57
CA TYR A 126 -11.93 -24.82 5.45
C TYR A 126 -12.11 -23.38 5.92
N THR A 127 -10.98 -22.74 6.21
CA THR A 127 -10.88 -21.31 6.49
C THR A 127 -9.57 -20.77 5.93
N SER A 128 -9.45 -19.44 5.82
CA SER A 128 -8.20 -18.81 5.38
C SER A 128 -7.27 -18.62 6.57
N LEU A 129 -6.00 -19.01 6.42
CA LEU A 129 -4.92 -18.76 7.37
C LEU A 129 -3.86 -17.87 6.72
N VAL A 130 -3.47 -16.82 7.43
CA VAL A 130 -2.48 -15.84 7.01
C VAL A 130 -1.32 -15.87 8.01
N VAL A 131 -0.14 -16.30 7.57
CA VAL A 131 1.07 -16.28 8.39
C VAL A 131 1.92 -15.06 8.03
N ARG A 132 2.34 -14.30 9.03
CA ARG A 132 3.01 -12.99 8.89
C ARG A 132 4.35 -12.96 9.58
N THR A 133 5.28 -12.14 9.10
CA THR A 133 6.40 -11.67 9.93
C THR A 133 5.96 -10.49 10.78
N ALA A 134 6.65 -10.25 11.90
CA ALA A 134 6.44 -9.05 12.72
C ALA A 134 6.65 -7.76 11.90
N THR A 135 7.52 -7.80 10.89
CA THR A 135 7.87 -6.68 10.02
C THR A 135 6.93 -6.55 8.82
N SER A 136 5.87 -7.35 8.69
CA SER A 136 5.02 -7.36 7.49
C SER A 136 4.02 -6.22 7.39
N LEU A 137 3.60 -5.63 8.51
CA LEU A 137 2.53 -4.61 8.55
C LEU A 137 2.89 -3.50 9.54
N GLY A 138 2.75 -2.24 9.14
CA GLY A 138 2.97 -1.10 10.04
C GLY A 138 3.63 0.10 9.38
N TRP A 139 4.06 1.07 10.20
CA TRP A 139 4.76 2.26 9.74
C TRP A 139 6.25 2.02 9.67
N LEU A 140 6.83 2.18 8.49
CA LEU A 140 8.26 2.38 8.31
C LEU A 140 8.59 3.83 8.67
N VAL A 141 9.61 4.05 9.48
CA VAL A 141 9.95 5.36 10.04
C VAL A 141 11.42 5.63 9.77
N ILE A 142 11.72 6.49 8.79
CA ILE A 142 13.09 6.84 8.41
C ILE A 142 13.48 8.18 9.04
N GLY A 143 14.74 8.29 9.46
CA GLY A 143 15.26 9.51 10.06
C GLY A 143 16.73 9.38 10.43
N GLU A 144 17.20 10.32 11.22
CA GLU A 144 18.58 10.33 11.72
C GLU A 144 18.68 9.63 13.07
N ASP A 145 19.69 8.79 13.25
CA ASP A 145 20.06 8.27 14.55
C ASP A 145 20.76 9.34 15.42
N ALA A 146 21.22 8.96 16.62
CA ALA A 146 21.87 9.89 17.54
C ALA A 146 23.23 10.43 17.04
N GLU A 147 23.83 9.77 16.05
CA GLU A 147 25.10 10.17 15.44
C GLU A 147 24.88 10.97 14.14
N GLY A 148 23.62 11.17 13.73
CA GLY A 148 23.26 11.90 12.52
C GLY A 148 23.32 11.06 11.24
N PHE A 149 23.30 9.73 11.35
CA PHE A 149 23.24 8.83 10.19
C PHE A 149 21.81 8.32 9.94
N VAL A 150 21.51 8.03 8.69
CA VAL A 150 20.24 7.46 8.24
C VAL A 150 20.02 6.12 8.92
N ASN A 151 18.83 5.96 9.50
CA ASN A 151 18.38 4.70 10.04
C ASN A 151 16.86 4.56 9.85
N LEU A 152 16.38 3.33 10.03
CA LEU A 152 14.98 2.95 9.87
C LEU A 152 14.49 2.27 11.14
N ASP A 153 13.41 2.79 11.72
CA ASP A 153 12.62 2.11 12.72
C ASP A 153 11.30 1.62 12.09
N MET A 154 10.59 0.75 12.79
CA MET A 154 9.27 0.31 12.37
C MET A 154 8.30 0.27 13.56
N VAL A 155 7.15 0.93 13.43
CA VAL A 155 5.99 0.68 14.29
C VAL A 155 5.26 -0.52 13.69
N ALA A 156 5.60 -1.71 14.16
CA ALA A 156 5.07 -2.98 13.67
C ALA A 156 3.68 -3.25 14.25
N MET A 157 2.73 -3.58 13.37
CA MET A 157 1.30 -3.74 13.66
C MET A 157 0.74 -5.07 13.12
N ALA A 158 1.60 -6.06 12.84
CA ALA A 158 1.19 -7.39 12.36
C ALA A 158 0.45 -8.24 13.42
N GLY A 159 0.48 -7.80 14.68
CA GLY A 159 -0.26 -8.33 15.83
C GLY A 159 -0.34 -7.21 16.87
N ASP A 160 0.12 -7.46 18.10
CA ASP A 160 0.34 -6.37 19.06
C ASP A 160 1.27 -5.30 18.48
N THR A 161 0.93 -4.03 18.69
CA THR A 161 1.74 -2.91 18.21
C THR A 161 3.03 -2.83 19.02
N ILE A 162 4.17 -2.99 18.34
CA ILE A 162 5.51 -2.90 18.93
C ILE A 162 6.39 -1.99 18.07
N VAL A 163 7.41 -1.39 18.70
CA VAL A 163 8.42 -0.62 17.96
C VAL A 163 9.67 -1.47 17.77
N LEU A 164 10.10 -1.62 16.53
CA LEU A 164 11.33 -2.28 16.13
C LEU A 164 12.35 -1.20 15.74
N TYR A 165 13.37 -1.04 16.56
CA TYR A 165 14.38 0.01 16.36
C TYR A 165 15.53 -0.48 15.49
N ASN A 166 16.21 0.43 14.78
CA ASN A 166 17.52 0.20 14.18
C ASN A 166 17.58 -0.91 13.11
N GLN A 167 16.61 -0.92 12.21
CA GLN A 167 16.46 -1.94 11.17
C GLN A 167 17.57 -1.92 10.11
N LEU A 168 18.33 -0.82 9.99
CA LEU A 168 19.47 -0.75 9.06
C LEU A 168 20.81 -1.13 9.73
N SER A 169 20.81 -1.56 10.99
CA SER A 169 22.05 -1.99 11.65
C SER A 169 22.61 -3.26 11.03
N ASN A 170 23.91 -3.24 10.71
CA ASN A 170 24.64 -4.36 10.11
C ASN A 170 23.96 -4.93 8.85
N ASN A 171 23.21 -4.09 8.12
CA ASN A 171 22.42 -4.56 6.98
C ASN A 171 23.21 -4.73 5.68
N GLY A 172 24.54 -4.54 5.70
CA GLY A 172 25.41 -4.65 4.53
C GLY A 172 25.61 -3.36 3.73
N LEU A 173 24.88 -2.29 4.05
CA LEU A 173 25.03 -0.98 3.39
C LEU A 173 25.93 -0.02 4.19
N PRO A 174 26.54 0.99 3.54
CA PRO A 174 27.25 2.05 4.23
C PRO A 174 26.31 2.88 5.11
N ARG A 175 26.83 3.49 6.18
CA ARG A 175 26.10 4.50 6.94
C ARG A 175 26.04 5.79 6.13
N LEU A 176 24.85 6.20 5.76
CA LEU A 176 24.58 7.38 4.93
C LEU A 176 24.02 8.53 5.78
N LYS A 177 23.99 9.74 5.23
CA LYS A 177 23.40 10.95 5.82
C LYS A 177 22.27 11.51 4.95
N ASP A 178 21.59 12.53 5.47
CA ASP A 178 20.52 13.25 4.78
C ASP A 178 19.36 12.34 4.36
N PRO A 179 18.63 11.73 5.33
CA PRO A 179 17.46 10.90 5.03
C PRO A 179 16.40 11.69 4.26
N LYS A 180 15.92 11.14 3.14
CA LYS A 180 14.88 11.76 2.29
C LYS A 180 13.53 11.10 2.44
N SER A 181 13.44 9.82 2.08
CA SER A 181 12.17 9.09 2.08
C SER A 181 12.38 7.59 2.26
N VAL A 182 11.32 6.92 2.71
CA VAL A 182 11.23 5.46 2.70
C VAL A 182 10.05 5.05 1.85
N VAL A 183 10.24 4.08 0.95
CA VAL A 183 9.17 3.65 0.05
C VAL A 183 9.11 2.14 -0.04
N TYR A 184 8.10 1.56 0.60
CA TYR A 184 7.66 0.20 0.32
C TYR A 184 6.78 0.20 -0.93
N THR A 185 7.13 -0.62 -1.91
CA THR A 185 6.46 -0.61 -3.23
C THR A 185 5.02 -1.11 -3.23
N GLY A 186 4.53 -1.59 -2.09
CA GLY A 186 3.13 -1.94 -1.89
C GLY A 186 2.86 -3.45 -1.87
N ARG A 187 1.65 -3.77 -1.41
CA ARG A 187 1.12 -5.12 -1.28
C ARG A 187 1.04 -5.79 -2.65
N VAL A 188 1.73 -6.91 -2.83
CA VAL A 188 1.71 -7.70 -4.08
C VAL A 188 0.29 -8.23 -4.37
N ARG A 189 -0.27 -7.93 -5.55
CA ARG A 189 -1.62 -8.40 -5.95
C ARG A 189 -1.61 -9.77 -6.64
N MET A 190 -0.51 -10.09 -7.32
CA MET A 190 -0.35 -11.28 -8.15
C MET A 190 1.08 -11.80 -8.00
N SER A 191 1.30 -13.11 -8.04
CA SER A 191 2.63 -13.72 -7.87
C SER A 191 3.65 -13.20 -8.89
N SER A 192 3.22 -12.88 -10.11
CA SER A 192 4.08 -12.26 -11.14
C SER A 192 4.63 -10.89 -10.74
N TYR A 193 4.05 -10.22 -9.73
CA TYR A 193 4.53 -8.92 -9.26
C TYR A 193 5.52 -9.03 -8.09
N ALA A 194 5.63 -10.20 -7.45
CA ALA A 194 6.55 -10.41 -6.34
C ALA A 194 8.01 -10.05 -6.66
N PRO A 195 8.55 -10.34 -7.87
CA PRO A 195 9.92 -9.93 -8.23
C PRO A 195 10.15 -8.41 -8.27
N HIS A 196 9.09 -7.59 -8.26
CA HIS A 196 9.16 -6.13 -8.28
C HIS A 196 8.93 -5.49 -6.91
N GLU A 197 8.70 -6.29 -5.87
CA GLU A 197 8.59 -5.84 -4.50
C GLU A 197 9.95 -5.35 -4.01
N ARG A 198 10.01 -4.11 -3.51
CA ARG A 198 11.21 -3.48 -2.96
C ARG A 198 10.85 -2.61 -1.76
N LEU A 199 11.82 -2.43 -0.88
CA LEU A 199 11.81 -1.39 0.13
C LEU A 199 12.97 -0.43 -0.16
N TRP A 200 12.66 0.79 -0.58
CA TRP A 200 13.67 1.80 -0.88
C TRP A 200 13.97 2.66 0.34
N ILE A 201 15.26 2.87 0.57
CA ILE A 201 15.83 3.80 1.55
C ILE A 201 16.48 4.92 0.74
N ALA A 202 15.83 6.07 0.68
CA ALA A 202 16.31 7.21 -0.10
C ALA A 202 17.04 8.23 0.79
N THR A 203 18.19 8.69 0.32
CA THR A 203 19.05 9.65 1.03
C THR A 203 19.61 10.67 0.05
N GLY A 204 20.13 11.79 0.57
CA GLY A 204 20.81 12.80 -0.25
C GLY A 204 22.15 12.32 -0.82
N GLU A 205 22.76 11.29 -0.22
CA GLU A 205 24.04 10.75 -0.69
C GLU A 205 23.85 9.61 -1.71
N ARG A 206 22.99 8.64 -1.39
CA ARG A 206 22.74 7.46 -2.23
C ARG A 206 21.46 6.74 -1.81
N SER A 207 20.70 6.23 -2.77
CA SER A 207 19.50 5.44 -2.49
C SER A 207 19.71 3.98 -2.82
N TYR A 208 19.28 3.11 -1.91
CA TYR A 208 19.36 1.66 -2.04
C TYR A 208 17.98 1.05 -1.83
N HIS A 209 17.71 -0.08 -2.48
CA HIS A 209 16.63 -0.95 -2.06
C HIS A 209 17.16 -2.08 -1.18
N VAL A 210 16.39 -2.45 -0.17
CA VAL A 210 16.71 -3.54 0.77
C VAL A 210 15.65 -4.63 0.68
N ASN A 211 15.98 -5.80 1.23
CA ASN A 211 15.03 -6.88 1.43
C ASN A 211 13.85 -6.37 2.30
N PRO A 212 12.59 -6.45 1.84
CA PRO A 212 11.45 -5.91 2.58
C PRO A 212 11.14 -6.62 3.92
N SER A 213 11.72 -7.80 4.15
CA SER A 213 11.49 -8.62 5.36
C SER A 213 12.67 -8.55 6.34
N THR A 214 13.90 -8.61 5.83
CA THR A 214 15.14 -8.62 6.65
C THR A 214 15.84 -7.27 6.73
N PHE A 215 15.50 -6.31 5.85
CA PHE A 215 16.17 -5.00 5.69
C PHE A 215 17.64 -5.07 5.25
N GLU A 216 18.15 -6.26 4.93
CA GLU A 216 19.48 -6.45 4.35
C GLU A 216 19.56 -5.83 2.95
N GLY A 217 20.68 -5.16 2.68
CA GLY A 217 20.98 -4.55 1.40
C GLY A 217 22.29 -5.08 0.82
N ASP A 218 22.46 -4.82 -0.47
CA ASP A 218 23.67 -5.10 -1.24
C ASP A 218 24.11 -3.83 -1.97
N LEU A 219 25.41 -3.64 -2.17
CA LEU A 219 25.94 -2.44 -2.82
C LEU A 219 25.48 -2.28 -4.28
N SER A 220 25.04 -3.37 -4.92
CA SER A 220 24.44 -3.36 -6.27
C SER A 220 22.94 -3.10 -6.27
N SER A 221 22.29 -3.02 -5.11
CA SER A 221 20.85 -2.75 -4.98
C SER A 221 20.50 -1.28 -5.18
N THR A 222 21.02 -0.68 -6.25
CA THR A 222 20.82 0.71 -6.64
C THR A 222 19.87 0.78 -7.84
N PHE A 223 19.62 1.98 -8.37
CA PHE A 223 18.60 2.16 -9.40
C PHE A 223 19.09 1.84 -10.82
N GLU A 224 20.36 2.10 -11.10
CA GLU A 224 20.96 1.97 -12.44
C GLU A 224 20.84 0.57 -13.04
N PRO A 225 21.04 -0.54 -12.26
CA PRO A 225 20.83 -1.88 -12.79
C PRO A 225 19.39 -2.18 -13.24
N LEU A 226 18.43 -1.33 -12.86
CA LEU A 226 17.03 -1.44 -13.27
C LEU A 226 16.73 -0.63 -14.54
N VAL A 227 17.70 0.11 -15.09
CA VAL A 227 17.52 1.02 -16.23
C VAL A 227 18.23 0.49 -17.46
N TYR A 228 17.52 0.50 -18.60
CA TYR A 228 18.05 0.24 -19.92
C TYR A 228 17.67 1.40 -20.85
N SER A 229 18.61 2.35 -21.01
CA SER A 229 18.38 3.57 -21.80
C SER A 229 19.45 3.76 -22.86
N TYR A 230 19.05 4.38 -23.97
CA TYR A 230 19.95 4.88 -25.02
C TYR A 230 20.45 6.31 -24.77
N PHE A 231 19.96 6.97 -23.71
CA PHE A 231 20.46 8.29 -23.31
C PHE A 231 21.78 8.16 -22.56
N GLU A 232 22.64 9.16 -22.76
CA GLU A 232 23.76 9.39 -21.85
C GLU A 232 23.18 9.86 -20.50
N LEU A 233 23.28 8.99 -19.50
CA LEU A 233 22.82 9.23 -18.14
C LEU A 233 24.02 9.43 -17.20
N PRO A 234 23.85 10.14 -16.08
CA PRO A 234 24.90 10.21 -15.06
C PRO A 234 25.24 8.81 -14.54
N GLU A 235 26.48 8.64 -14.07
CA GLU A 235 26.95 7.38 -13.47
C GLU A 235 26.08 6.95 -12.28
N GLN A 236 25.51 7.92 -11.57
CA GLN A 236 24.66 7.72 -10.42
C GLN A 236 23.28 8.33 -10.65
N LEU A 237 22.25 7.50 -10.47
CA LEU A 237 20.84 7.88 -10.42
C LEU A 237 20.33 7.69 -9.00
N ASN A 238 19.86 8.76 -8.36
CA ASN A 238 19.45 8.72 -6.96
C ASN A 238 17.92 8.82 -6.82
N PRO A 239 17.15 7.71 -6.82
CA PRO A 239 15.70 7.75 -6.70
C PRO A 239 15.23 8.24 -5.33
N VAL A 240 14.50 9.35 -5.29
CA VAL A 240 14.05 9.99 -4.04
C VAL A 240 12.53 10.02 -3.87
N TYR A 241 11.77 9.83 -4.95
CA TYR A 241 10.32 9.75 -4.89
C TYR A 241 9.74 8.83 -5.96
N MET A 242 8.67 8.10 -5.62
CA MET A 242 8.08 7.10 -6.50
C MET A 242 6.57 6.96 -6.31
N ILE A 243 5.86 6.73 -7.41
CA ILE A 243 4.46 6.29 -7.40
C ILE A 243 4.44 4.77 -7.54
N THR A 244 4.19 4.07 -6.44
CA THR A 244 4.34 2.61 -6.36
C THR A 244 3.07 1.86 -6.01
N LYS A 245 2.18 2.47 -5.22
CA LYS A 245 1.01 1.81 -4.65
C LYS A 245 -0.21 2.73 -4.59
N ALA A 246 -1.39 2.11 -4.51
CA ALA A 246 -2.65 2.80 -4.36
C ALA A 246 -2.94 3.15 -2.89
N ALA A 247 -3.61 4.28 -2.67
CA ALA A 247 -4.19 4.69 -1.40
C ALA A 247 -5.20 3.67 -0.86
N GLY A 248 -5.49 3.74 0.45
CA GLY A 248 -6.54 2.91 1.05
C GLY A 248 -6.20 1.42 1.17
N GLY A 249 -4.94 1.10 1.50
CA GLY A 249 -4.47 -0.27 1.73
C GLY A 249 -3.09 -0.57 1.13
N GLY A 250 -2.50 0.37 0.37
CA GLY A 250 -1.13 0.27 -0.11
C GLY A 250 -0.94 -0.84 -1.15
N MET A 251 -1.94 -1.12 -1.99
CA MET A 251 -1.85 -2.14 -3.04
C MET A 251 -0.85 -1.74 -4.12
N MET A 252 0.07 -2.63 -4.50
CA MET A 252 1.06 -2.33 -5.55
C MET A 252 0.36 -2.01 -6.88
N ASN A 253 0.79 -0.92 -7.51
CA ASN A 253 0.35 -0.54 -8.84
C ASN A 253 0.96 -1.47 -9.89
N SER A 254 0.26 -1.68 -11.00
CA SER A 254 0.82 -2.39 -12.16
C SER A 254 1.87 -1.56 -12.90
N SER A 255 1.85 -0.24 -12.72
CA SER A 255 2.79 0.73 -13.28
C SER A 255 3.63 1.35 -12.17
N ARG A 256 4.78 1.94 -12.52
CA ARG A 256 5.63 2.64 -11.56
C ARG A 256 6.30 3.83 -12.23
N THR A 257 6.34 4.96 -11.53
CA THR A 257 7.13 6.12 -11.96
C THR A 257 8.09 6.48 -10.84
N VAL A 258 9.33 6.75 -11.21
CA VAL A 258 10.43 7.09 -10.30
C VAL A 258 10.99 8.43 -10.75
N VAL A 259 11.22 9.33 -9.80
CA VAL A 259 12.01 10.55 -10.01
C VAL A 259 13.27 10.49 -9.16
N CYS A 260 14.39 10.80 -9.79
CA CYS A 260 15.68 10.90 -9.15
C CYS A 260 15.94 12.34 -8.70
N GLU A 261 16.79 12.53 -7.68
CA GLU A 261 17.17 13.84 -7.14
C GLU A 261 17.74 14.77 -8.22
N GLU A 262 18.44 14.19 -9.20
CA GLU A 262 19.03 14.91 -10.32
C GLU A 262 17.98 15.45 -11.31
N GLY A 263 16.72 15.00 -11.20
CA GLY A 263 15.59 15.39 -12.03
C GLY A 263 15.27 14.47 -13.20
N HIS A 264 15.96 13.31 -13.30
CA HIS A 264 15.61 12.27 -14.25
C HIS A 264 14.37 11.50 -13.81
N VAL A 265 13.45 11.22 -14.75
CA VAL A 265 12.18 10.54 -14.47
C VAL A 265 12.03 9.33 -15.36
N PHE A 266 11.73 8.18 -14.75
CA PHE A 266 11.58 6.90 -15.43
C PHE A 266 10.19 6.32 -15.17
N HIS A 267 9.60 5.65 -16.18
CA HIS A 267 8.27 5.08 -16.08
C HIS A 267 8.20 3.67 -16.67
N ILE A 268 7.62 2.75 -15.90
CA ILE A 268 7.17 1.45 -16.37
C ILE A 268 5.65 1.48 -16.46
N SER A 269 5.13 1.21 -17.65
CA SER A 269 3.69 1.18 -17.95
C SER A 269 2.99 -0.04 -17.35
N SER A 270 3.67 -1.19 -17.35
CA SER A 270 3.18 -2.45 -16.79
C SER A 270 4.31 -3.43 -16.46
N PHE A 271 4.29 -3.98 -15.24
CA PHE A 271 5.16 -5.08 -14.83
C PHE A 271 4.90 -6.40 -15.58
N LEU A 272 3.76 -6.51 -16.29
CA LEU A 272 3.51 -7.67 -17.14
C LEU A 272 4.29 -7.61 -18.46
N SER A 273 4.81 -6.44 -18.83
CA SER A 273 5.49 -6.23 -20.12
C SER A 273 7.02 -6.14 -20.02
N SER A 274 7.57 -5.68 -18.88
CA SER A 274 9.01 -5.50 -18.69
C SER A 274 9.36 -5.37 -17.21
N SER A 275 10.59 -5.73 -16.85
CA SER A 275 11.18 -5.56 -15.52
C SER A 275 12.06 -4.31 -15.40
N GLU A 276 12.47 -3.73 -16.53
CA GLU A 276 13.43 -2.64 -16.64
C GLU A 276 12.74 -1.31 -17.01
N TYR A 277 13.30 -0.21 -16.52
CA TYR A 277 12.95 1.11 -16.99
C TYR A 277 13.64 1.40 -18.32
N ALA A 278 12.86 1.83 -19.31
CA ALA A 278 13.40 2.29 -20.58
C ALA A 278 13.98 3.72 -20.47
N ASP A 279 14.07 4.42 -21.59
CA ASP A 279 14.49 5.83 -21.62
C ASP A 279 13.70 6.73 -20.67
N PRO A 280 14.36 7.76 -20.10
CA PRO A 280 13.70 8.75 -19.27
C PRO A 280 12.56 9.48 -20.01
N ILE A 281 11.49 9.78 -19.27
CA ILE A 281 10.28 10.42 -19.80
C ILE A 281 10.25 11.94 -19.63
N ASN A 282 11.20 12.52 -18.88
CA ASN A 282 11.37 13.97 -18.67
C ASN A 282 11.91 14.68 -19.92
N ARG A 283 11.22 14.48 -21.04
CA ARG A 283 11.43 15.06 -22.36
C ARG A 283 10.07 15.28 -23.01
N THR A 284 9.99 16.17 -23.98
CA THR A 284 8.73 16.48 -24.66
C THR A 284 8.64 15.82 -26.02
N THR A 285 7.42 15.67 -26.55
CA THR A 285 7.21 15.21 -27.94
C THR A 285 7.87 16.11 -28.98
N VAL A 286 8.01 17.41 -28.69
CA VAL A 286 8.65 18.40 -29.59
C VAL A 286 10.17 18.42 -29.47
N SER A 287 10.73 17.94 -28.36
CA SER A 287 12.17 17.84 -28.13
C SER A 287 12.51 16.49 -27.51
N PRO A 288 12.33 15.38 -28.25
CA PRO A 288 12.40 14.02 -27.71
C PRO A 288 13.82 13.57 -27.35
N ASN A 289 14.84 14.35 -27.69
CA ASN A 289 16.25 14.06 -27.40
C ASN A 289 16.85 14.99 -26.33
N VAL A 290 16.03 15.88 -25.74
CA VAL A 290 16.47 16.83 -24.72
C VAL A 290 15.71 16.53 -23.43
N LEU A 291 16.47 16.25 -22.37
CA LEU A 291 15.91 16.03 -21.04
C LEU A 291 15.81 17.37 -20.31
N PHE A 292 14.65 17.65 -19.71
CA PHE A 292 14.48 18.76 -18.78
C PHE A 292 14.66 18.26 -17.34
N LYS A 293 15.11 19.12 -16.43
CA LYS A 293 15.16 18.78 -15.00
C LYS A 293 13.75 18.78 -14.41
N ALA A 294 13.31 17.63 -13.89
CA ALA A 294 12.05 17.56 -13.15
C ALA A 294 12.27 17.94 -11.68
N TYR A 295 11.28 18.61 -11.09
CA TYR A 295 11.17 18.72 -9.63
C TYR A 295 11.04 17.32 -9.03
N PRO A 296 11.66 17.01 -7.88
CA PRO A 296 11.69 15.67 -7.29
C PRO A 296 10.36 15.25 -6.64
N TYR A 297 9.25 15.45 -7.35
CA TYR A 297 7.91 15.02 -6.96
C TYR A 297 7.08 14.68 -8.19
N ILE A 298 6.26 13.64 -8.09
CA ILE A 298 5.35 13.22 -9.16
C ILE A 298 3.92 13.45 -8.70
N PHE A 299 3.16 14.25 -9.45
CA PHE A 299 1.73 14.42 -9.21
C PHE A 299 0.95 13.30 -9.87
N ALA A 300 0.21 12.52 -9.08
CA ALA A 300 -0.49 11.33 -9.53
C ALA A 300 -1.82 11.12 -8.78
N SER A 301 -2.73 10.40 -9.42
CA SER A 301 -3.96 9.92 -8.80
C SER A 301 -3.64 8.72 -7.91
N LEU A 302 -3.86 8.85 -6.60
CA LEU A 302 -3.44 7.85 -5.63
C LEU A 302 -4.39 6.66 -5.50
N GLY A 303 -5.66 6.78 -5.86
CA GLY A 303 -6.55 5.59 -5.92
C GLY A 303 -6.29 4.72 -7.15
N TYR A 304 -5.71 5.29 -8.22
CA TYR A 304 -5.35 4.57 -9.44
C TYR A 304 -4.31 5.37 -10.24
N ALA A 305 -3.07 4.89 -10.31
CA ALA A 305 -1.98 5.56 -11.02
C ALA A 305 -1.95 5.12 -12.50
N SER A 306 -2.28 6.05 -13.41
CA SER A 306 -2.31 5.80 -14.87
C SER A 306 -1.62 6.90 -15.68
N GLY A 307 -0.51 7.40 -15.16
CA GLY A 307 0.18 8.59 -15.63
C GLY A 307 0.26 9.64 -14.53
N GLY A 308 0.72 10.83 -14.88
CA GLY A 308 0.90 11.91 -13.91
C GLY A 308 1.32 13.22 -14.54
N ILE A 309 1.62 14.19 -13.67
CA ILE A 309 2.18 15.49 -14.03
C ILE A 309 3.55 15.62 -13.36
N LEU A 310 4.50 16.14 -14.13
CA LEU A 310 5.83 16.53 -13.69
C LEU A 310 5.93 18.06 -13.74
N TYR A 311 6.72 18.65 -12.86
CA TYR A 311 7.09 20.06 -12.95
C TYR A 311 8.50 20.16 -13.54
N ASP A 312 8.61 20.75 -14.72
CA ASP A 312 9.86 21.08 -15.40
C ASP A 312 10.43 22.36 -14.76
N THR A 313 11.57 22.23 -14.08
CA THR A 313 12.24 23.34 -13.38
C THR A 313 13.06 24.21 -14.30
N ASP A 314 13.43 23.73 -15.49
CA ASP A 314 14.22 24.51 -16.45
C ASP A 314 13.34 25.56 -17.14
N ASN A 315 12.09 25.18 -17.43
CA ASN A 315 11.13 26.04 -18.14
C ASN A 315 9.95 26.50 -17.27
N ASN A 316 9.94 26.17 -15.97
CA ASN A 316 8.89 26.52 -15.01
C ASN A 316 7.48 26.17 -15.50
N GLN A 317 7.25 24.91 -15.88
CA GLN A 317 5.97 24.45 -16.43
C GLN A 317 5.55 23.08 -15.92
N PHE A 318 4.25 22.82 -15.94
CA PHE A 318 3.69 21.49 -15.68
C PHE A 318 3.51 20.72 -16.99
N LEU A 319 4.03 19.49 -17.03
CA LEU A 319 3.97 18.60 -18.18
C LEU A 319 3.32 17.28 -17.80
N ARG A 320 2.53 16.69 -18.69
CA ARG A 320 1.78 15.46 -18.43
C ARG A 320 2.39 14.26 -19.12
N TYR A 321 2.39 13.11 -18.46
CA TYR A 321 2.60 11.80 -19.08
C TYR A 321 1.41 10.89 -18.80
N THR A 322 1.21 9.89 -19.66
CA THR A 322 0.17 8.88 -19.55
C THR A 322 0.79 7.50 -19.30
N SER A 323 -0.04 6.50 -19.03
CA SER A 323 0.41 5.13 -18.73
C SER A 323 1.36 4.55 -19.77
N TYR A 324 1.25 4.93 -21.05
CA TYR A 324 2.09 4.39 -22.14
C TYR A 324 2.99 5.46 -22.77
N SER A 325 3.16 6.59 -22.10
CA SER A 325 3.99 7.69 -22.58
C SER A 325 5.47 7.33 -22.51
N THR A 326 6.19 7.59 -23.60
CA THR A 326 7.66 7.62 -23.65
C THR A 326 8.23 9.05 -23.55
N THR A 327 7.34 10.05 -23.61
CA THR A 327 7.61 11.48 -23.50
C THR A 327 6.44 12.17 -22.80
N CYS A 328 6.67 13.35 -22.25
CA CYS A 328 5.64 14.23 -21.71
C CYS A 328 5.03 15.13 -22.80
N SER A 329 3.80 15.57 -22.58
CA SER A 329 3.10 16.54 -23.42
C SER A 329 2.73 17.79 -22.62
N SER A 330 2.75 18.94 -23.29
CA SER A 330 2.26 20.20 -22.72
C SER A 330 0.79 20.12 -22.35
N LEU A 331 0.42 20.82 -21.28
CA LEU A 331 -0.97 21.03 -20.88
C LEU A 331 -1.44 22.38 -21.41
N SER A 332 -2.67 22.43 -21.92
CA SER A 332 -3.23 23.65 -22.52
C SER A 332 -4.02 24.46 -21.50
N ASP A 333 -3.82 25.78 -21.52
CA ASP A 333 -4.60 26.74 -20.77
C ASP A 333 -5.83 27.21 -21.58
N LYS A 334 -6.90 27.54 -20.87
CA LYS A 334 -8.09 28.20 -21.39
C LYS A 334 -8.22 29.60 -20.79
N ALA A 335 -9.03 30.44 -21.44
CA ALA A 335 -9.45 31.70 -20.85
C ALA A 335 -10.11 31.44 -19.49
N ASP A 336 -9.81 32.29 -18.51
CA ASP A 336 -10.36 32.27 -17.15
C ASP A 336 -9.99 31.04 -16.30
N ASP A 337 -9.00 30.25 -16.72
CA ASP A 337 -8.47 29.16 -15.89
C ASP A 337 -7.89 29.67 -14.57
N ALA A 338 -8.07 28.89 -13.51
CA ALA A 338 -7.72 29.30 -12.14
C ALA A 338 -6.21 29.56 -11.91
N PHE A 339 -5.35 28.98 -12.73
CA PHE A 339 -3.89 29.16 -12.74
C PHE A 339 -3.33 28.69 -14.08
N PRO A 340 -2.13 29.14 -14.52
CA PRO A 340 -1.53 28.68 -15.77
C PRO A 340 -0.70 27.40 -15.57
N TRP A 341 -0.58 26.57 -16.61
CA TRP A 341 0.34 25.42 -16.57
C TRP A 341 1.80 25.82 -16.84
N VAL A 342 2.03 26.85 -17.65
CA VAL A 342 3.34 27.50 -17.80
C VAL A 342 3.38 28.70 -16.86
N GLN A 343 4.33 28.71 -15.92
CA GLN A 343 4.32 29.73 -14.87
C GLN A 343 4.78 31.09 -15.38
N PRO A 344 4.22 32.20 -14.85
CA PRO A 344 4.77 33.52 -15.08
C PRO A 344 6.20 33.59 -14.52
N GLU A 345 6.99 34.52 -15.05
CA GLU A 345 8.38 34.72 -14.64
C GLU A 345 8.49 34.92 -13.12
N GLY A 346 9.43 34.20 -12.49
CA GLY A 346 9.67 34.26 -11.05
C GLY A 346 8.69 33.44 -10.19
N ARG A 347 7.69 32.76 -10.78
CA ARG A 347 6.82 31.84 -10.03
C ARG A 347 7.27 30.40 -10.15
N THR A 348 7.63 29.81 -9.01
CA THR A 348 8.23 28.46 -8.92
C THR A 348 7.48 27.57 -7.94
N LEU A 349 7.60 26.25 -8.13
CA LEU A 349 7.05 25.26 -7.21
C LEU A 349 7.88 25.19 -5.92
N VAL A 350 7.22 25.23 -4.77
CA VAL A 350 7.84 25.10 -3.43
C VAL A 350 7.52 23.75 -2.81
N TYR A 351 6.30 23.26 -2.98
CA TYR A 351 5.86 22.00 -2.39
C TYR A 351 4.75 21.37 -3.22
N GLY A 352 4.77 20.06 -3.35
CA GLY A 352 3.77 19.28 -4.06
C GLY A 352 3.25 18.15 -3.19
N GLU A 353 1.95 17.88 -3.24
CA GLU A 353 1.35 16.77 -2.50
C GLU A 353 0.18 16.15 -3.26
N ASN A 354 0.11 14.83 -3.26
CA ASN A 354 -1.06 14.09 -3.70
C ASN A 354 -1.89 13.72 -2.49
N THR A 355 -3.20 14.00 -2.53
CA THR A 355 -4.11 13.72 -1.42
C THR A 355 -5.29 12.87 -1.88
N MET A 356 -6.08 12.40 -0.92
CA MET A 356 -7.36 11.74 -1.20
C MET A 356 -8.54 12.71 -1.23
N ASP A 357 -8.26 13.99 -1.48
CA ASP A 357 -9.32 14.97 -1.79
C ASP A 357 -10.04 14.57 -3.08
N THR A 358 -11.34 14.27 -2.97
CA THR A 358 -12.18 13.86 -4.10
C THR A 358 -13.10 14.98 -4.60
N GLU A 359 -12.81 16.25 -4.30
CA GLU A 359 -13.61 17.36 -4.82
C GLU A 359 -13.59 17.35 -6.35
N GLY A 360 -14.77 17.49 -6.97
CA GLY A 360 -14.93 17.34 -8.41
C GLY A 360 -14.86 15.87 -8.89
N GLY A 361 -14.89 14.90 -7.98
CA GLY A 361 -14.90 13.45 -8.24
C GLY A 361 -13.54 12.87 -8.63
N GLY A 362 -13.37 11.55 -8.51
CA GLY A 362 -12.16 10.83 -8.93
C GLY A 362 -11.44 10.14 -7.77
N TYR A 363 -10.13 9.91 -7.95
CA TYR A 363 -9.29 9.07 -7.11
C TYR A 363 -8.18 9.88 -6.39
N GLY A 364 -8.55 11.07 -5.90
CA GLY A 364 -7.64 12.03 -5.29
C GLY A 364 -7.29 13.22 -6.20
N ASN A 365 -6.91 14.33 -5.57
CA ASN A 365 -6.42 15.54 -6.20
C ASN A 365 -4.98 15.81 -5.77
N SER A 366 -4.25 16.48 -6.64
CA SER A 366 -2.89 16.95 -6.42
C SER A 366 -2.91 18.44 -6.08
N PHE A 367 -2.01 18.84 -5.19
CA PHE A 367 -1.82 20.20 -4.73
C PHE A 367 -0.39 20.65 -5.00
N ALA A 368 -0.25 21.87 -5.51
CA ALA A 368 1.04 22.54 -5.64
C ALA A 368 1.00 23.88 -4.90
N LEU A 369 1.96 24.09 -4.00
CA LEU A 369 2.24 25.38 -3.39
C LEU A 369 3.32 26.08 -4.22
N MET A 370 2.95 27.19 -4.85
CA MET A 370 3.83 27.99 -5.69
C MET A 370 4.25 29.25 -4.95
N LYS A 371 5.47 29.72 -5.20
CA LYS A 371 5.97 31.01 -4.71
C LYS A 371 6.34 31.91 -5.87
N ASP A 372 5.88 33.16 -5.79
CA ASP A 372 6.16 34.21 -6.75
C ASP A 372 7.20 35.17 -6.15
N ALA A 373 8.42 35.17 -6.70
CA ALA A 373 9.53 35.93 -6.16
C ALA A 373 9.33 37.44 -6.26
N GLY A 374 8.66 37.92 -7.32
CA GLY A 374 8.44 39.36 -7.54
C GLY A 374 7.48 39.97 -6.52
N THR A 375 6.41 39.25 -6.17
CA THR A 375 5.43 39.70 -5.17
C THR A 375 5.71 39.16 -3.77
N ASN A 376 6.65 38.21 -3.63
CA ASN A 376 6.78 37.31 -2.47
C ASN A 376 5.46 36.54 -2.17
N GLY A 377 4.67 36.29 -3.22
CA GLY A 377 3.34 35.66 -3.26
C GLY A 377 3.37 34.16 -3.00
N TYR A 378 2.34 33.59 -2.37
CA TYR A 378 2.10 32.15 -2.36
C TYR A 378 0.77 31.83 -3.03
N TYR A 379 0.74 30.76 -3.83
CA TYR A 379 -0.44 30.31 -4.54
C TYR A 379 -0.63 28.81 -4.35
N ILE A 380 -1.85 28.38 -4.05
CA ILE A 380 -2.22 26.97 -3.94
C ILE A 380 -2.96 26.60 -5.22
N TYR A 381 -2.40 25.66 -5.97
CA TYR A 381 -3.04 25.07 -7.14
C TYR A 381 -3.56 23.69 -6.79
N LYS A 382 -4.81 23.42 -7.17
CA LYS A 382 -5.47 22.12 -7.00
C LYS A 382 -5.85 21.57 -8.37
N PHE A 383 -5.45 20.35 -8.67
CA PHE A 383 -5.71 19.72 -9.95
C PHE A 383 -5.76 18.21 -9.89
N LYS A 384 -6.36 17.61 -10.91
CA LYS A 384 -6.23 16.17 -11.16
C LYS A 384 -4.98 15.93 -11.98
N ALA A 385 -4.21 14.92 -11.60
CA ALA A 385 -3.02 14.48 -12.34
C ALA A 385 -3.29 14.08 -13.81
N ALA A 386 -4.56 13.93 -14.21
CA ALA A 386 -4.96 13.80 -15.60
C ALA A 386 -4.83 15.10 -16.43
N GLY A 387 -4.42 16.23 -15.84
CA GLY A 387 -4.29 17.52 -16.53
C GLY A 387 -5.53 18.41 -16.40
N GLN A 388 -6.39 18.17 -15.41
CA GLN A 388 -7.61 18.94 -15.21
C GLN A 388 -7.45 19.88 -14.00
N LYS A 389 -7.59 21.19 -14.21
CA LYS A 389 -7.58 22.18 -13.13
C LYS A 389 -8.86 22.03 -12.30
N VAL A 390 -8.74 22.12 -10.99
CA VAL A 390 -9.88 22.09 -10.06
C VAL A 390 -10.07 23.48 -9.44
N ALA A 391 -9.02 24.05 -8.84
CA ALA A 391 -9.09 25.37 -8.22
C ALA A 391 -7.70 26.01 -8.06
N GLY A 392 -7.69 27.33 -7.85
CA GLY A 392 -6.51 28.12 -7.57
C GLY A 392 -6.81 29.18 -6.50
N TYR A 393 -5.89 29.34 -5.56
CA TYR A 393 -6.04 30.25 -4.43
C TYR A 393 -4.76 31.08 -4.25
N GLU A 394 -4.89 32.38 -4.10
CA GLU A 394 -3.81 33.22 -3.58
C GLU A 394 -3.84 33.18 -2.05
N VAL A 395 -2.69 32.92 -1.43
CA VAL A 395 -2.59 32.86 0.02
C VAL A 395 -2.60 34.28 0.58
N ASN A 396 -3.50 34.54 1.53
CA ASN A 396 -3.54 35.79 2.25
C ASN A 396 -2.36 35.85 3.24
N LYS A 397 -1.28 36.52 2.85
CA LYS A 397 -0.05 36.66 3.65
C LYS A 397 -0.26 37.36 4.99
N SER A 398 -1.27 38.22 5.11
CA SER A 398 -1.59 38.87 6.38
C SER A 398 -2.14 37.88 7.40
N LEU A 399 -2.72 36.77 6.94
CA LEU A 399 -3.20 35.68 7.78
C LEU A 399 -2.16 34.56 7.91
N ALA A 400 -1.62 34.07 6.79
CA ALA A 400 -0.62 32.99 6.77
C ALA A 400 0.79 33.50 7.12
N THR A 401 0.95 34.08 8.32
CA THR A 401 2.24 34.61 8.77
C THR A 401 3.29 33.51 8.88
N ASP A 402 4.56 33.86 8.64
CA ASP A 402 5.73 32.97 8.78
C ASP A 402 5.79 31.79 7.80
N ILE A 403 4.88 31.72 6.83
CA ILE A 403 4.92 30.71 5.77
C ILE A 403 6.22 30.75 4.95
N ASP A 404 6.90 31.90 4.89
CA ASP A 404 8.21 32.06 4.26
C ASP A 404 9.37 31.43 5.03
N LYS A 405 9.18 31.10 6.30
CA LYS A 405 10.14 30.40 7.15
C LYS A 405 9.82 28.91 7.30
N ALA A 406 8.73 28.44 6.70
CA ALA A 406 8.28 27.08 6.88
C ALA A 406 9.14 26.09 6.10
N GLU A 407 9.48 24.98 6.74
CA GLU A 407 10.32 23.92 6.16
C GLU A 407 9.51 22.67 5.82
N LEU A 408 8.34 22.49 6.45
CA LEU A 408 7.47 21.33 6.27
C LEU A 408 6.05 21.80 5.97
N PHE A 409 5.38 21.06 5.08
CA PHE A 409 4.04 21.35 4.62
C PHE A 409 3.21 20.07 4.54
N ALA A 410 1.90 20.19 4.66
CA ALA A 410 0.94 19.13 4.34
C ALA A 410 -0.43 19.71 3.96
N PHE A 411 -1.16 19.05 3.07
CA PHE A 411 -2.52 19.38 2.65
C PHE A 411 -3.50 18.35 3.18
N ALA A 412 -4.58 18.82 3.81
CA ALA A 412 -5.63 17.93 4.28
C ALA A 412 -6.45 17.38 3.10
N SER A 413 -6.81 16.09 3.15
CA SER A 413 -7.63 15.47 2.10
C SER A 413 -9.09 15.92 2.14
N ASN A 414 -9.67 16.15 3.32
CA ASN A 414 -11.10 16.46 3.46
C ASN A 414 -11.41 17.89 3.94
N ARG A 415 -10.41 18.77 3.95
CA ARG A 415 -10.55 20.17 4.33
C ARG A 415 -9.67 21.06 3.47
N SER A 416 -10.08 22.30 3.29
CA SER A 416 -9.29 23.34 2.64
C SER A 416 -8.18 23.87 3.56
N ILE A 417 -7.35 22.98 4.11
CA ILE A 417 -6.28 23.34 5.05
C ILE A 417 -4.91 23.04 4.45
N LEU A 418 -4.06 24.07 4.44
CA LEU A 418 -2.61 23.95 4.31
C LEU A 418 -1.99 24.01 5.70
N LEU A 419 -1.33 22.93 6.11
CA LEU A 419 -0.47 22.89 7.27
C LEU A 419 0.93 23.35 6.89
N TYR A 420 1.57 24.15 7.74
CA TYR A 420 2.98 24.51 7.62
C TYR A 420 3.63 24.63 8.99
N VAL A 421 4.92 24.27 9.07
CA VAL A 421 5.65 24.17 10.34
C VAL A 421 6.75 25.20 10.42
N VAL A 422 6.85 25.87 11.57
CA VAL A 422 7.97 26.75 11.93
C VAL A 422 8.52 26.31 13.29
N GLY A 423 9.65 25.61 13.30
CA GLY A 423 10.24 25.06 14.52
C GLY A 423 9.32 24.04 15.21
N LYS A 424 8.74 24.42 16.35
CA LYS A 424 7.80 23.58 17.12
C LYS A 424 6.33 24.01 16.99
N THR A 425 6.06 25.00 16.15
CA THR A 425 4.71 25.51 15.90
C THR A 425 4.15 24.90 14.62
N LEU A 426 3.01 24.22 14.74
CA LEU A 426 2.19 23.78 13.62
C LEU A 426 1.14 24.84 13.31
N HIS A 427 1.23 25.47 12.14
CA HIS A 427 0.21 26.39 11.66
C HIS A 427 -0.77 25.67 10.71
N ALA A 428 -2.04 26.02 10.80
CA ALA A 428 -3.08 25.56 9.87
C ALA A 428 -3.76 26.76 9.23
N TYR A 429 -3.59 26.92 7.92
CA TYR A 429 -4.23 27.96 7.13
C TYR A 429 -5.40 27.38 6.35
N ASP A 430 -6.61 27.81 6.70
CA ASP A 430 -7.82 27.51 5.95
C ASP A 430 -7.88 28.46 4.74
N TYR A 431 -7.69 27.90 3.55
CA TYR A 431 -7.64 28.66 2.29
C TYR A 431 -9.01 28.73 1.60
N LYS A 432 -10.11 28.41 2.30
CA LYS A 432 -11.46 28.57 1.76
C LYS A 432 -11.74 30.03 1.44
N ARG A 433 -11.97 30.32 0.16
CA ARG A 433 -12.17 31.68 -0.37
C ARG A 433 -13.29 32.42 0.38
N GLY A 434 -12.97 33.60 0.91
CA GLY A 434 -13.90 34.45 1.67
C GLY A 434 -14.16 34.01 3.10
N TYR A 435 -13.49 32.97 3.58
CA TYR A 435 -13.53 32.48 4.95
C TYR A 435 -12.14 32.06 5.45
N GLU A 436 -11.11 32.74 4.96
CA GLU A 436 -9.73 32.41 5.26
C GLU A 436 -9.44 32.62 6.75
N LYS A 437 -8.79 31.63 7.38
CA LYS A 437 -8.43 31.66 8.80
C LYS A 437 -7.08 31.02 9.04
N LYS A 438 -6.42 31.43 10.13
CA LYS A 438 -5.20 30.77 10.63
C LYS A 438 -5.44 30.25 12.04
N TYR A 439 -4.97 29.04 12.29
CA TYR A 439 -4.86 28.42 13.60
C TYR A 439 -3.41 28.02 13.85
N SER A 440 -3.04 27.81 15.11
CA SER A 440 -1.69 27.38 15.46
C SER A 440 -1.72 26.51 16.70
N VAL A 441 -0.89 25.47 16.70
CA VAL A 441 -0.69 24.56 17.82
C VAL A 441 0.81 24.54 18.12
N GLU A 442 1.17 24.90 19.34
CA GLU A 442 2.54 24.80 19.83
C GLU A 442 2.75 23.41 20.42
N LEU A 443 3.77 22.69 19.95
CA LEU A 443 4.18 21.42 20.54
C LEU A 443 5.36 21.62 21.51
N GLU A 444 5.63 20.60 22.32
CA GLU A 444 6.70 20.66 23.34
C GLU A 444 8.08 20.77 22.68
N ASP A 445 8.29 20.02 21.61
CA ASP A 445 9.56 19.80 20.92
C ASP A 445 9.53 20.22 19.45
N GLU A 446 10.71 20.36 18.84
CA GLU A 446 10.88 20.64 17.40
C GLU A 446 10.10 19.63 16.56
N ILE A 447 9.28 20.12 15.62
CA ILE A 447 8.54 19.26 14.68
C ILE A 447 9.47 18.92 13.51
N THR A 448 9.61 17.63 13.21
CA THR A 448 10.54 17.15 12.19
C THR A 448 9.85 16.53 10.98
N MET A 449 8.57 16.19 11.10
CA MET A 449 7.74 15.69 10.01
C MET A 449 6.26 15.93 10.32
N VAL A 450 5.49 16.31 9.30
CA VAL A 450 4.01 16.31 9.30
C VAL A 450 3.53 15.59 8.05
N LYS A 451 2.69 14.56 8.20
CA LYS A 451 2.24 13.76 7.06
C LYS A 451 0.87 13.15 7.32
N PHE A 452 -0.05 13.28 6.36
CA PHE A 452 -1.33 12.58 6.42
C PHE A 452 -1.19 11.12 6.03
N ASP A 453 -1.92 10.25 6.71
CA ASP A 453 -2.09 8.87 6.28
C ASP A 453 -3.12 8.76 5.15
N ILE A 454 -2.61 8.34 4.00
CA ILE A 454 -3.40 8.08 2.80
C ILE A 454 -3.31 6.61 2.35
N PHE A 455 -2.44 5.81 2.97
CA PHE A 455 -2.08 4.49 2.48
C PHE A 455 -2.53 3.34 3.38
N SER A 456 -2.73 3.55 4.68
CA SER A 456 -3.08 2.44 5.56
C SER A 456 -4.47 1.87 5.29
N GLY A 457 -5.39 2.74 4.85
CA GLY A 457 -6.82 2.45 4.78
C GLY A 457 -7.54 2.58 6.12
N TYR A 458 -6.83 3.01 7.16
CA TYR A 458 -7.40 3.44 8.44
C TYR A 458 -7.60 4.94 8.49
N GLY A 459 -8.63 5.35 9.22
CA GLY A 459 -9.03 6.75 9.30
C GLY A 459 -9.58 7.24 7.95
N ASP A 460 -10.56 8.12 7.98
CA ASP A 460 -11.16 8.67 6.75
C ASP A 460 -10.23 9.70 6.07
N TYR A 461 -8.92 9.41 5.95
CA TYR A 461 -7.87 10.31 5.42
C TYR A 461 -7.69 11.63 6.20
N ASN A 462 -8.09 11.65 7.48
CA ASN A 462 -7.94 12.78 8.40
C ASN A 462 -6.86 12.54 9.47
N ASP A 463 -6.21 11.39 9.43
CA ASP A 463 -5.17 11.02 10.38
C ASP A 463 -3.86 11.71 9.99
N LEU A 464 -3.45 12.68 10.80
CA LEU A 464 -2.18 13.41 10.68
C LEU A 464 -1.16 12.80 11.63
N TYR A 465 -0.06 12.31 11.10
CA TYR A 465 1.10 11.93 11.89
C TYR A 465 2.03 13.13 12.01
N VAL A 466 2.37 13.48 13.25
CA VAL A 466 3.34 14.53 13.56
C VAL A 466 4.49 13.88 14.30
N ALA A 467 5.72 14.11 13.82
CA ALA A 467 6.92 13.72 14.54
C ALA A 467 7.57 14.92 15.21
N THR A 468 8.02 14.72 16.44
CA THR A 468 8.82 15.70 17.18
C THR A 468 10.13 15.09 17.65
N TYR A 469 11.11 15.93 17.97
CA TYR A 469 12.41 15.47 18.41
C TYR A 469 13.00 16.32 19.54
N ASN A 470 13.54 15.65 20.55
CA ASN A 470 14.50 16.23 21.48
C ASN A 470 15.59 15.21 21.82
N SER A 471 16.73 15.68 22.31
CA SER A 471 17.89 14.82 22.60
C SER A 471 17.70 13.82 23.74
N THR A 472 16.69 14.01 24.60
CA THR A 472 16.41 13.14 25.76
C THR A 472 15.47 12.00 25.40
N MET A 473 14.32 12.29 24.78
CA MET A 473 13.31 11.29 24.38
C MET A 473 13.55 10.71 22.98
N ARG A 474 14.49 11.30 22.23
CA ARG A 474 14.72 11.05 20.79
C ARG A 474 13.46 11.39 19.99
N GLY A 475 13.21 10.72 18.88
CA GLY A 475 12.03 10.93 18.06
C GLY A 475 10.76 10.43 18.74
N THR A 476 9.70 11.24 18.65
CA THR A 476 8.34 10.89 19.01
C THR A 476 7.47 10.96 17.77
N LEU A 477 6.67 9.94 17.49
CA LEU A 477 5.65 9.93 16.44
C LEU A 477 4.28 9.85 17.10
N GLN A 478 3.43 10.85 16.84
CA GLN A 478 2.09 10.95 17.40
C GLN A 478 1.06 11.10 16.28
N LYS A 479 0.03 10.25 16.30
CA LYS A 479 -1.15 10.45 15.47
C LYS A 479 -2.08 11.49 16.09
N TYR A 480 -2.59 12.38 15.25
CA TYR A 480 -3.68 13.30 15.53
C TYR A 480 -4.80 13.07 14.52
N VAL A 481 -6.04 13.32 14.93
CA VAL A 481 -7.21 13.29 14.06
C VAL A 481 -7.67 14.72 13.80
N LEU A 482 -7.65 15.14 12.54
CA LEU A 482 -8.17 16.44 12.11
C LEU A 482 -9.72 16.39 12.05
N GLY A 483 -10.37 17.28 12.80
CA GLY A 483 -11.83 17.42 12.79
C GLY A 483 -12.37 17.95 11.47
N THR A 484 -13.57 17.51 11.09
CA THR A 484 -14.22 17.81 9.79
C THR A 484 -15.11 19.05 9.80
N ASP A 485 -15.40 19.64 10.97
CA ASP A 485 -16.17 20.89 11.05
C ASP A 485 -15.43 22.05 10.37
N GLN A 486 -16.09 22.71 9.42
CA GLN A 486 -15.50 23.81 8.66
C GLN A 486 -15.43 25.11 9.47
N ASN A 487 -16.19 25.24 10.56
CA ASN A 487 -16.24 26.49 11.33
C ASN A 487 -15.17 26.54 12.44
N THR A 488 -14.67 25.38 12.84
CA THR A 488 -13.69 25.21 13.92
C THR A 488 -12.44 24.48 13.42
N PHE A 489 -11.35 24.60 14.17
CA PHE A 489 -10.15 23.79 13.97
C PHE A 489 -9.95 22.92 15.19
N GLU A 490 -10.09 21.62 14.99
CA GLU A 490 -9.86 20.62 16.03
C GLU A 490 -8.79 19.65 15.54
N LEU A 491 -7.74 19.48 16.34
CA LEU A 491 -6.69 18.51 16.11
C LEU A 491 -6.53 17.71 17.41
N LYS A 492 -7.07 16.49 17.43
CA LYS A 492 -7.16 15.68 18.66
C LYS A 492 -6.08 14.60 18.65
N PRO A 493 -5.20 14.50 19.67
CA PRO A 493 -4.24 13.42 19.76
C PRO A 493 -4.97 12.09 19.97
N ASP A 494 -4.48 11.03 19.32
CA ASP A 494 -4.84 9.66 19.65
C ASP A 494 -3.81 9.11 20.64
N GLU A 495 -4.15 9.13 21.93
CA GLU A 495 -3.25 8.71 23.02
C GLU A 495 -2.77 7.25 22.91
N LYS A 496 -3.44 6.42 22.10
CA LYS A 496 -3.01 5.03 21.85
C LYS A 496 -1.97 4.93 20.73
N CYS A 497 -1.79 5.98 19.95
CA CYS A 497 -0.92 6.05 18.79
C CYS A 497 0.18 7.09 19.01
N LYS A 498 0.97 6.86 20.07
CA LYS A 498 2.17 7.61 20.43
C LYS A 498 3.34 6.65 20.62
N TRP A 499 4.43 6.88 19.88
CA TRP A 499 5.63 6.05 19.96
C TRP A 499 6.86 6.93 20.15
N ASN A 500 7.74 6.57 21.08
CA ASN A 500 8.92 7.35 21.47
C ASN A 500 10.21 6.57 21.21
N GLY A 501 11.36 7.22 21.40
CA GLY A 501 12.67 6.60 21.25
C GLY A 501 13.08 6.35 19.79
N LEU A 502 12.32 6.89 18.84
CA LEU A 502 12.55 6.71 17.40
C LEU A 502 13.76 7.53 16.93
N VAL A 503 14.20 7.28 15.70
CA VAL A 503 15.03 8.21 14.91
C VAL A 503 14.45 9.63 14.90
N LYS A 504 15.28 10.66 14.62
CA LYS A 504 14.80 12.01 14.27
C LYS A 504 14.06 11.92 12.93
N VAL A 505 12.75 11.63 13.02
CA VAL A 505 11.91 11.21 11.89
C VAL A 505 11.89 12.28 10.81
N LYS A 506 12.12 11.86 9.56
CA LYS A 506 12.00 12.70 8.36
C LYS A 506 10.85 12.28 7.46
N ASP A 507 10.56 10.99 7.40
CA ASP A 507 9.46 10.47 6.61
C ASP A 507 8.90 9.18 7.21
N ILE A 508 7.65 8.87 6.87
CA ILE A 508 7.03 7.59 7.18
C ILE A 508 6.36 7.01 5.94
N ASP A 509 6.31 5.68 5.85
CA ASP A 509 5.57 4.99 4.81
C ASP A 509 4.83 3.77 5.34
N TRP A 510 3.63 3.53 4.79
CA TRP A 510 2.82 2.39 5.20
C TRP A 510 3.30 1.13 4.51
N LYS A 511 3.74 0.15 5.31
CA LYS A 511 4.03 -1.19 4.84
C LYS A 511 2.81 -2.07 5.04
N ASN A 512 2.28 -2.58 3.94
CA ASN A 512 1.28 -3.64 3.93
C ASN A 512 1.81 -4.81 3.09
N GLY A 513 2.72 -5.57 3.67
CA GLY A 513 3.24 -6.78 3.05
C GLY A 513 2.14 -7.80 2.81
N VAL A 514 2.12 -8.37 1.60
CA VAL A 514 1.59 -9.73 1.48
C VAL A 514 2.67 -10.65 2.01
N GLN A 515 2.31 -11.25 3.16
CA GLN A 515 2.48 -12.67 3.50
C GLN A 515 3.59 -13.39 2.75
#